data_AF-A0A5M4BAB8-F1
#
_entry.id   AF-A0A5M4BAB8-F1
#
_cell.length_a   1.000
_cell.length_b   1.000
_cell.length_c   1.000
_cell.angle_alpha   90.00
_cell.angle_beta   90.00
_cell.angle_gamma   90.00
#
_symmetry.space_group_name_H-M   'P 1'
#
loop_
_entity.id
_entity.type
_entity.pdbx_description
1 polymer ?
#
loop_
_entity_poly.entity_id
_entity_poly.type
_entity_poly.pdbx_seq_one_letter_code
_entity_poly.pdbx_strand_id
1 'polypeptide(L)'
;MKIATYITILFTFLIVSCSKDDKNIEKPIEETKNISPAAPSDIPTPLDKLKEVANFTENNHVISVKTINGALYTGYNDIYITITEVKTGKSLLPEKITFLPMMRMYDNGDSKKIKHSHSCPHTENLTKVNNNHYRGYAVFQMNTGELGHWDFSLNYTISGKEFQVQKQHIEIQKQPKDSHLKFTRFRGKDEKMYILALISPMQHHIGRNDNVIAGLFKAESMTSFPLAKDFSLLLDPRMPGADMQNHSTPFDDFKAQPDGFHKANINYSMSGHWELNFQIKNAEGEIIAGTEVPKTPKTKEDFDTVSEVHLRVDIPEGK
;
A
#
# COMPACT_ATOMS: atom_id res chain seq x y z
N MET A 1 44.42 -26.30 67.80
CA MET A 1 44.64 -25.41 66.63
C MET A 1 43.50 -25.63 65.64
N LYS A 2 42.65 -24.61 65.46
CA LYS A 2 41.48 -24.67 64.58
C LYS A 2 41.94 -24.36 63.15
N ILE A 3 41.78 -25.31 62.23
CA ILE A 3 41.98 -25.09 60.79
C ILE A 3 40.59 -25.17 60.16
N ALA A 4 39.98 -24.01 59.95
CA ALA A 4 38.73 -23.88 59.22
C ALA A 4 39.03 -24.08 57.74
N THR A 5 38.52 -25.17 57.16
CA THR A 5 38.63 -25.47 55.73
C THR A 5 37.44 -24.83 55.04
N TYR A 6 37.69 -23.79 54.24
CA TYR A 6 36.67 -23.12 53.42
C TYR A 6 36.33 -24.00 52.21
N ILE A 7 35.13 -24.60 52.23
CA ILE A 7 34.53 -25.23 51.04
C ILE A 7 33.86 -24.12 50.24
N THR A 8 34.42 -23.79 49.08
CA THR A 8 33.79 -22.91 48.10
C THR A 8 32.77 -23.73 47.33
N ILE A 9 31.48 -23.55 47.63
CA ILE A 9 30.38 -24.15 46.88
C ILE A 9 30.16 -23.30 45.63
N LEU A 10 30.62 -23.79 44.48
CA LEU A 10 30.35 -23.22 43.17
C LEU A 10 28.89 -23.56 42.79
N PHE A 11 27.97 -22.64 43.02
CA PHE A 11 26.57 -22.79 42.61
C PHE A 11 26.46 -22.49 41.11
N THR A 12 26.38 -23.55 40.30
CA THR A 12 26.08 -23.48 38.87
C THR A 12 24.60 -23.12 38.68
N PHE A 13 24.31 -21.86 38.39
CA PHE A 13 23.02 -21.46 37.83
C PHE A 13 22.99 -21.83 36.34
N LEU A 14 22.40 -22.99 36.04
CA LEU A 14 21.91 -23.30 34.69
C LEU A 14 20.67 -22.44 34.44
N ILE A 15 20.87 -21.29 33.79
CA ILE A 15 19.77 -20.53 33.18
C ILE A 15 19.23 -21.33 32.00
N VAL A 16 18.14 -22.06 32.24
CA VAL A 16 17.27 -22.58 31.18
C VAL A 16 16.53 -21.38 30.59
N SER A 17 17.12 -20.78 29.55
CA SER A 17 16.43 -19.81 28.70
C SER A 17 15.45 -20.57 27.82
N CYS A 18 14.15 -20.46 28.15
CA CYS A 18 13.09 -20.83 27.21
C CYS A 18 13.20 -19.91 25.99
N SER A 19 13.72 -20.47 24.89
CA SER A 19 13.61 -19.91 23.56
C SER A 19 12.12 -19.71 23.27
N LYS A 20 11.69 -18.45 23.15
CA LYS A 20 10.39 -18.15 22.55
C LYS A 20 10.44 -18.65 21.11
N ASP A 21 9.43 -19.41 20.73
CA ASP A 21 9.22 -19.83 19.35
C ASP A 21 9.00 -18.57 18.50
N ASP A 22 10.06 -18.10 17.86
CA ASP A 22 9.95 -17.21 16.72
C ASP A 22 9.25 -17.99 15.61
N LYS A 23 7.95 -17.73 15.46
CA LYS A 23 7.25 -18.09 14.24
C LYS A 23 7.95 -17.36 13.11
N ASN A 24 8.78 -18.11 12.39
CA ASN A 24 9.32 -17.72 11.09
C ASN A 24 8.15 -17.29 10.19
N ILE A 25 7.91 -15.99 10.10
CA ILE A 25 7.08 -15.41 9.04
C ILE A 25 8.02 -15.27 7.85
N GLU A 26 7.83 -16.15 6.87
CA GLU A 26 8.61 -16.18 5.64
C GLU A 26 8.59 -14.81 4.94
N LYS A 27 9.77 -14.35 4.52
CA LYS A 27 9.91 -13.24 3.57
C LYS A 27 9.12 -13.57 2.29
N PRO A 28 8.62 -12.57 1.55
CA PRO A 28 7.94 -12.80 0.28
C PRO A 28 8.76 -13.71 -0.64
N ILE A 29 8.18 -14.85 -1.01
CA ILE A 29 8.81 -15.89 -1.84
C ILE A 29 9.05 -15.32 -3.25
N GLU A 30 10.21 -15.63 -3.82
CA GLU A 30 10.72 -15.16 -5.12
C GLU A 30 9.72 -15.34 -6.29
N GLU A 31 8.76 -16.27 -6.21
CA GLU A 31 7.69 -16.48 -7.20
C GLU A 31 6.65 -15.35 -7.31
N THR A 32 6.48 -14.51 -6.29
CA THR A 32 5.50 -13.39 -6.32
C THR A 32 6.11 -12.09 -6.84
N LYS A 33 7.43 -12.08 -7.09
CA LYS A 33 8.23 -10.90 -7.42
C LYS A 33 7.82 -10.22 -8.74
N ASN A 34 7.30 -11.00 -9.70
CA ASN A 34 7.01 -10.54 -11.06
C ASN A 34 5.52 -10.31 -11.34
N ILE A 35 4.65 -10.49 -10.36
CA ILE A 35 3.21 -10.33 -10.62
C ILE A 35 2.82 -8.92 -10.18
N SER A 36 2.58 -8.06 -11.16
CA SER A 36 2.09 -6.72 -10.91
C SER A 36 0.57 -6.70 -10.79
N PRO A 37 0.01 -5.94 -9.84
CA PRO A 37 -1.41 -5.67 -9.84
C PRO A 37 -1.65 -4.83 -11.09
N ALA A 38 -2.57 -5.31 -11.92
CA ALA A 38 -3.08 -4.52 -13.01
C ALA A 38 -3.77 -3.26 -12.45
N ALA A 39 -4.00 -2.22 -13.26
CA ALA A 39 -5.01 -1.22 -12.89
C ALA A 39 -6.27 -1.94 -12.40
N PRO A 40 -7.10 -1.35 -11.51
CA PRO A 40 -8.38 -1.95 -11.13
C PRO A 40 -9.25 -2.35 -12.35
N SER A 41 -9.00 -1.73 -13.51
CA SER A 41 -9.60 -1.98 -14.83
C SER A 41 -8.90 -3.03 -15.71
N ASP A 42 -7.65 -3.41 -15.44
CA ASP A 42 -6.83 -4.30 -16.29
C ASP A 42 -6.74 -5.73 -15.70
N ILE A 43 -6.27 -6.68 -16.52
CA ILE A 43 -6.32 -8.16 -16.39
C ILE A 43 -6.21 -8.67 -14.93
N PRO A 44 -7.07 -9.60 -14.47
CA PRO A 44 -7.01 -10.11 -13.11
C PRO A 44 -5.63 -10.70 -12.80
N THR A 45 -5.09 -10.32 -11.64
CA THR A 45 -4.02 -11.07 -10.99
C THR A 45 -4.31 -12.56 -11.08
N PRO A 46 -3.33 -13.43 -11.39
CA PRO A 46 -3.49 -14.88 -11.35
C PRO A 46 -4.12 -15.30 -10.01
N LEU A 47 -5.42 -15.68 -10.05
CA LEU A 47 -6.23 -15.89 -8.85
C LEU A 47 -5.72 -17.08 -8.02
N ASP A 48 -5.01 -18.00 -8.66
CA ASP A 48 -4.32 -19.14 -8.06
C ASP A 48 -3.10 -18.74 -7.22
N LYS A 49 -2.57 -17.53 -7.41
CA LYS A 49 -1.46 -16.98 -6.62
C LYS A 49 -1.93 -16.13 -5.44
N LEU A 50 -3.23 -15.95 -5.26
CA LEU A 50 -3.77 -15.21 -4.11
C LEU A 50 -3.60 -16.00 -2.81
N LYS A 51 -3.17 -15.29 -1.76
CA LYS A 51 -2.95 -15.81 -0.42
C LYS A 51 -3.96 -15.17 0.52
N GLU A 52 -4.59 -15.99 1.37
CA GLU A 52 -5.46 -15.48 2.43
C GLU A 52 -4.62 -14.72 3.48
N VAL A 53 -5.07 -13.51 3.82
CA VAL A 53 -4.43 -12.64 4.82
C VAL A 53 -5.28 -12.48 6.07
N ALA A 54 -6.59 -12.71 5.94
CA ALA A 54 -7.52 -12.76 7.05
C ALA A 54 -8.77 -13.53 6.64
N ASN A 55 -9.45 -14.10 7.62
CA ASN A 55 -10.81 -14.57 7.48
C ASN A 55 -11.62 -14.21 8.72
N PHE A 56 -12.93 -14.06 8.54
CA PHE A 56 -13.87 -13.83 9.62
C PHE A 56 -15.18 -14.55 9.33
N THR A 57 -15.83 -15.01 10.39
CA THR A 57 -17.10 -15.75 10.31
C THR A 57 -18.21 -14.94 10.95
N GLU A 58 -19.25 -14.64 10.17
CA GLU A 58 -20.42 -13.88 10.61
C GLU A 58 -21.63 -14.29 9.77
N ASN A 59 -22.84 -14.28 10.35
CA ASN A 59 -24.07 -14.67 9.64
C ASN A 59 -24.05 -16.10 9.02
N ASN A 60 -23.32 -17.07 9.60
CA ASN A 60 -23.08 -18.41 9.03
C ASN A 60 -22.32 -18.37 7.69
N HIS A 61 -21.61 -17.28 7.41
CA HIS A 61 -20.76 -17.12 6.24
C HIS A 61 -19.31 -16.91 6.67
N VAL A 62 -18.36 -17.49 5.92
CA VAL A 62 -16.93 -17.21 6.05
C VAL A 62 -16.57 -16.21 4.96
N ILE A 63 -15.98 -15.09 5.36
CA ILE A 63 -15.45 -14.08 4.45
C ILE A 63 -13.94 -14.20 4.52
N SER A 64 -13.32 -14.46 3.38
CA SER A 64 -11.86 -14.55 3.22
C SER A 64 -11.35 -13.31 2.49
N VAL A 65 -10.36 -12.66 3.08
CA VAL A 65 -9.62 -11.54 2.51
C VAL A 65 -8.31 -12.08 1.98
N LYS A 66 -8.03 -11.83 0.69
CA LYS A 66 -6.85 -12.34 0.02
C LYS A 66 -6.11 -11.23 -0.70
N THR A 67 -4.79 -11.36 -0.75
CA THR A 67 -3.92 -10.50 -1.54
C THR A 67 -2.90 -11.36 -2.27
N ILE A 68 -2.26 -10.81 -3.29
CA ILE A 68 -1.21 -11.54 -3.99
C ILE A 68 0.06 -11.72 -3.15
N ASN A 69 0.38 -10.73 -2.32
CA ASN A 69 1.59 -10.70 -1.51
C ASN A 69 1.48 -11.51 -0.22
N GLY A 70 0.27 -11.96 0.15
CA GLY A 70 0.04 -12.65 1.42
C GLY A 70 0.16 -11.76 2.65
N ALA A 71 0.12 -10.45 2.47
CA ALA A 71 0.01 -9.45 3.51
C ALA A 71 -0.68 -8.19 2.98
N LEU A 72 -1.08 -7.30 3.89
CA LEU A 72 -1.51 -5.95 3.60
C LEU A 72 -0.48 -4.96 4.15
N TYR A 73 -0.18 -3.91 3.40
CA TYR A 73 0.84 -2.91 3.74
C TYR A 73 0.28 -1.49 3.72
N THR A 74 0.99 -0.53 4.29
CA THR A 74 0.78 0.89 3.95
C THR A 74 1.02 1.11 2.45
N GLY A 75 0.29 2.04 1.83
CA GLY A 75 0.27 2.23 0.38
C GLY A 75 -0.83 1.41 -0.30
N TYR A 76 -0.72 1.25 -1.62
CA TYR A 76 -1.73 0.56 -2.43
C TYR A 76 -1.74 -0.95 -2.18
N ASN A 77 -2.93 -1.52 -1.99
CA ASN A 77 -3.15 -2.96 -1.89
C ASN A 77 -4.34 -3.37 -2.74
N ASP A 78 -4.13 -4.37 -3.59
CA ASP A 78 -5.21 -5.13 -4.21
C ASP A 78 -5.81 -6.10 -3.18
N ILE A 79 -7.13 -6.07 -3.06
CA ILE A 79 -7.89 -6.87 -2.10
C ILE A 79 -8.89 -7.73 -2.87
N TYR A 80 -8.91 -9.02 -2.54
CA TYR A 80 -9.87 -9.98 -3.08
C TYR A 80 -10.68 -10.58 -1.95
N ILE A 81 -12.00 -10.58 -2.11
CA ILE A 81 -12.95 -11.14 -1.17
C ILE A 81 -13.60 -12.38 -1.78
N THR A 82 -13.68 -13.45 -1.00
CA THR A 82 -14.59 -14.58 -1.27
C THR A 82 -15.50 -14.80 -0.08
N ILE A 83 -16.75 -15.21 -0.33
CA ILE A 83 -17.70 -15.55 0.72
C ILE A 83 -18.16 -17.00 0.52
N THR A 84 -18.13 -17.82 1.57
CA THR A 84 -18.61 -19.21 1.56
C THR A 84 -19.57 -19.46 2.72
N GLU A 85 -20.44 -20.47 2.59
CA GLU A 85 -21.26 -20.93 3.70
C GLU A 85 -20.43 -21.81 4.65
N VAL A 86 -20.55 -21.58 5.97
CA VAL A 86 -19.79 -22.31 7.00
C VAL A 86 -20.03 -23.83 6.93
N LYS A 87 -21.29 -24.25 6.75
CA LYS A 87 -21.67 -25.68 6.85
C LYS A 87 -21.23 -26.51 5.64
N THR A 88 -21.38 -25.97 4.44
CA THR A 88 -21.18 -26.71 3.19
C THR A 88 -19.86 -26.37 2.50
N GLY A 89 -19.21 -25.26 2.89
CA GLY A 89 -18.06 -24.70 2.19
C GLY A 89 -18.39 -24.15 0.79
N LYS A 90 -19.68 -24.13 0.40
CA LYS A 90 -20.10 -23.69 -0.92
C LYS A 90 -19.88 -22.18 -1.07
N SER A 91 -19.32 -21.76 -2.21
CA SER A 91 -19.20 -20.33 -2.54
C SER A 91 -20.58 -19.68 -2.63
N LEU A 92 -20.70 -18.54 -1.97
CA LEU A 92 -21.81 -17.62 -2.07
C LEU A 92 -21.46 -16.54 -3.10
N LEU A 93 -22.44 -16.13 -3.89
CA LEU A 93 -22.26 -15.17 -4.98
C LEU A 93 -23.10 -13.92 -4.73
N PRO A 94 -22.67 -13.01 -3.84
CA PRO A 94 -23.40 -11.78 -3.60
C PRO A 94 -23.63 -10.96 -4.87
N GLU A 95 -24.80 -10.35 -4.98
CA GLU A 95 -25.13 -9.44 -6.07
C GLU A 95 -24.31 -8.14 -5.98
N LYS A 96 -24.03 -7.73 -4.74
CA LYS A 96 -23.28 -6.52 -4.40
C LYS A 96 -22.47 -6.78 -3.14
N ILE A 97 -21.26 -6.20 -3.09
CA ILE A 97 -20.47 -6.09 -1.87
C ILE A 97 -19.96 -4.66 -1.75
N THR A 98 -20.29 -3.98 -0.65
CA THR A 98 -19.66 -2.71 -0.28
C THR A 98 -18.57 -2.95 0.75
N PHE A 99 -17.45 -2.26 0.64
CA PHE A 99 -16.28 -2.40 1.49
C PHE A 99 -15.91 -1.05 2.10
N LEU A 100 -15.69 -1.02 3.41
CA LEU A 100 -15.26 0.18 4.14
C LEU A 100 -14.11 -0.17 5.12
N PRO A 101 -12.88 0.24 4.82
CA PRO A 101 -11.76 0.20 5.77
C PRO A 101 -11.78 1.44 6.68
N MET A 102 -11.53 1.26 7.98
CA MET A 102 -11.47 2.36 8.95
C MET A 102 -10.28 2.20 9.90
N MET A 103 -9.41 3.20 9.95
CA MET A 103 -8.39 3.35 10.97
C MET A 103 -9.01 3.86 12.27
N ARG A 104 -8.62 3.24 13.38
CA ARG A 104 -8.96 3.61 14.76
C ARG A 104 -7.69 4.07 15.44
N MET A 105 -7.51 5.38 15.57
CA MET A 105 -6.32 5.94 16.24
C MET A 105 -6.52 5.94 17.74
N TYR A 106 -5.55 5.38 18.47
CA TYR A 106 -5.56 5.33 19.91
C TYR A 106 -5.18 6.68 20.53
N ASP A 107 -5.76 7.00 21.67
CA ASP A 107 -5.40 8.19 22.45
C ASP A 107 -4.14 7.90 23.27
N ASN A 108 -3.02 8.52 22.91
CA ASN A 108 -1.70 8.34 23.55
C ASN A 108 -1.31 6.85 23.71
N GLY A 109 -1.66 6.02 22.71
CA GLY A 109 -1.38 4.58 22.71
C GLY A 109 -2.34 3.70 23.54
N ASP A 110 -3.34 4.29 24.21
CA ASP A 110 -4.36 3.53 24.93
C ASP A 110 -5.39 2.93 23.94
N SER A 111 -5.24 1.64 23.63
CA SER A 111 -6.11 0.91 22.71
C SER A 111 -7.60 0.91 23.08
N LYS A 112 -7.96 1.28 24.32
CA LYS A 112 -9.35 1.38 24.77
C LYS A 112 -10.00 2.71 24.43
N LYS A 113 -9.22 3.72 24.00
CA LYS A 113 -9.70 5.07 23.71
C LYS A 113 -9.38 5.44 22.28
N ILE A 114 -10.42 5.65 21.49
CA ILE A 114 -10.26 6.10 20.11
C ILE A 114 -10.26 7.63 20.08
N LYS A 115 -9.11 8.23 19.76
CA LYS A 115 -8.97 9.68 19.64
C LYS A 115 -9.57 10.21 18.34
N HIS A 116 -9.25 9.53 17.24
CA HIS A 116 -9.69 9.88 15.90
C HIS A 116 -9.96 8.62 15.08
N SER A 117 -10.74 8.76 14.02
CA SER A 117 -10.92 7.69 13.03
C SER A 117 -10.97 8.30 11.63
N HIS A 118 -10.41 7.57 10.67
CA HIS A 118 -10.49 7.93 9.26
C HIS A 118 -10.53 6.67 8.40
N SER A 119 -11.00 6.78 7.17
CA SER A 119 -10.82 5.78 6.13
C SER A 119 -9.56 6.09 5.31
N CYS A 120 -9.47 5.51 4.13
CA CYS A 120 -8.46 5.77 3.12
C CYS A 120 -9.09 5.73 1.73
N PRO A 121 -8.36 6.11 0.66
CA PRO A 121 -8.76 5.76 -0.69
C PRO A 121 -9.00 4.26 -0.82
N HIS A 122 -10.20 3.87 -1.23
CA HIS A 122 -10.58 2.47 -1.39
C HIS A 122 -11.67 2.30 -2.45
N THR A 123 -11.85 1.06 -2.91
CA THR A 123 -13.01 0.68 -3.72
C THR A 123 -14.23 0.51 -2.82
N GLU A 124 -15.21 1.41 -2.92
CA GLU A 124 -16.44 1.28 -2.12
C GLU A 124 -17.27 0.07 -2.55
N ASN A 125 -17.46 -0.16 -3.86
CA ASN A 125 -18.23 -1.27 -4.41
C ASN A 125 -17.30 -2.27 -5.09
N LEU A 126 -17.13 -3.45 -4.50
CA LEU A 126 -16.21 -4.46 -5.04
C LEU A 126 -16.73 -5.00 -6.36
N THR A 127 -15.82 -5.21 -7.31
CA THR A 127 -16.13 -5.72 -8.64
C THR A 127 -16.01 -7.23 -8.65
N LYS A 128 -17.06 -7.93 -9.09
CA LYS A 128 -17.01 -9.38 -9.27
C LYS A 128 -15.99 -9.73 -10.36
N VAL A 129 -15.07 -10.64 -10.05
CA VAL A 129 -14.10 -11.21 -10.99
C VAL A 129 -14.28 -12.74 -11.02
N ASN A 130 -13.45 -13.42 -11.82
CA ASN A 130 -13.56 -14.87 -12.02
C ASN A 130 -13.40 -15.67 -10.70
N ASN A 131 -13.78 -16.95 -10.74
CA ASN A 131 -13.63 -17.91 -9.63
C ASN A 131 -14.25 -17.42 -8.30
N ASN A 132 -15.39 -16.73 -8.36
CA ASN A 132 -16.16 -16.26 -7.20
C ASN A 132 -15.44 -15.24 -6.31
N HIS A 133 -14.44 -14.53 -6.84
CA HIS A 133 -13.75 -13.46 -6.14
C HIS A 133 -14.40 -12.10 -6.44
N TYR A 134 -14.30 -11.18 -5.49
CA TYR A 134 -14.67 -9.78 -5.64
C TYR A 134 -13.43 -8.93 -5.36
N ARG A 135 -13.02 -8.14 -6.35
CA ARG A 135 -11.80 -7.33 -6.31
C ARG A 135 -12.13 -5.89 -5.92
N GLY A 136 -11.24 -5.30 -5.14
CA GLY A 136 -11.14 -3.87 -4.92
C GLY A 136 -9.73 -3.52 -4.48
N TYR A 137 -9.54 -2.29 -4.01
CA TYR A 137 -8.27 -1.83 -3.45
C TYR A 137 -8.48 -1.00 -2.19
N ALA A 138 -7.39 -0.81 -1.44
CA ALA A 138 -7.26 0.21 -0.41
C ALA A 138 -5.84 0.79 -0.39
N VAL A 139 -5.72 2.10 -0.12
CA VAL A 139 -4.44 2.82 0.02
C VAL A 139 -4.22 3.17 1.49
N PHE A 140 -3.73 2.23 2.30
CA PHE A 140 -3.61 2.44 3.74
C PHE A 140 -2.54 3.47 4.07
N GLN A 141 -2.92 4.53 4.79
CA GLN A 141 -2.03 5.64 5.12
C GLN A 141 -1.20 5.39 6.40
N MET A 142 -1.56 4.37 7.18
CA MET A 142 -0.92 4.02 8.45
C MET A 142 -0.91 2.50 8.60
N ASN A 143 0.14 1.96 9.21
CA ASN A 143 0.17 0.58 9.64
C ASN A 143 -0.58 0.41 10.97
N THR A 144 -1.03 -0.80 11.26
CA THR A 144 -1.50 -1.20 12.59
C THR A 144 -0.31 -1.20 13.56
N GLY A 145 -0.58 -0.88 14.84
CA GLY A 145 0.43 -0.91 15.90
C GLY A 145 0.01 -0.09 17.12
N GLU A 146 0.99 0.48 17.81
CA GLU A 146 0.79 1.22 19.07
C GLU A 146 -0.10 2.47 18.92
N LEU A 147 -0.19 3.04 17.72
CA LEU A 147 -0.97 4.26 17.46
C LEU A 147 -2.39 3.98 16.98
N GLY A 148 -2.74 2.73 16.68
CA GLY A 148 -4.06 2.36 16.22
C GLY A 148 -4.12 1.08 15.41
N HIS A 149 -5.33 0.75 14.95
CA HIS A 149 -5.59 -0.42 14.12
C HIS A 149 -6.58 -0.14 13.00
N TRP A 150 -6.66 -1.05 12.04
CA TRP A 150 -7.67 -1.02 10.99
C TRP A 150 -8.79 -2.02 11.23
N ASP A 151 -9.99 -1.59 10.89
CA ASP A 151 -11.23 -2.35 10.85
C ASP A 151 -11.72 -2.47 9.42
N PHE A 152 -12.16 -3.65 9.01
CA PHE A 152 -12.96 -3.86 7.80
C PHE A 152 -14.43 -4.00 8.16
N SER A 153 -15.28 -3.31 7.39
CA SER A 153 -16.73 -3.51 7.40
C SER A 153 -17.21 -3.77 5.98
N LEU A 154 -18.09 -4.76 5.83
CA LEU A 154 -18.66 -5.15 4.55
C LEU A 154 -20.18 -5.26 4.68
N ASN A 155 -20.89 -4.79 3.65
CA ASN A 155 -22.29 -5.13 3.45
C ASN A 155 -22.40 -5.92 2.15
N TYR A 156 -23.23 -6.95 2.12
CA TYR A 156 -23.43 -7.75 0.92
C TYR A 156 -24.85 -8.31 0.83
N THR A 157 -25.30 -8.50 -0.41
CA THR A 157 -26.68 -8.95 -0.70
C THR A 157 -26.64 -10.30 -1.40
N ILE A 158 -27.37 -11.29 -0.88
CA ILE A 158 -27.52 -12.61 -1.49
C ILE A 158 -29.02 -12.89 -1.65
N SER A 159 -29.47 -13.07 -2.89
CA SER A 159 -30.89 -13.36 -3.21
C SER A 159 -31.83 -12.31 -2.61
N GLY A 160 -31.48 -11.03 -2.75
CA GLY A 160 -32.22 -9.90 -2.18
C GLY A 160 -32.16 -9.74 -0.65
N LYS A 161 -31.49 -10.64 0.09
CA LYS A 161 -31.29 -10.50 1.54
C LYS A 161 -29.96 -9.81 1.84
N GLU A 162 -30.00 -8.76 2.66
CA GLU A 162 -28.82 -8.03 3.11
C GLU A 162 -28.16 -8.68 4.32
N PHE A 163 -26.83 -8.64 4.33
CA PHE A 163 -25.97 -9.10 5.40
C PHE A 163 -24.90 -8.06 5.69
N GLN A 164 -24.45 -8.00 6.93
CA GLN A 164 -23.41 -7.07 7.36
C GLN A 164 -22.35 -7.79 8.18
N VAL A 165 -21.11 -7.38 8.00
CA VAL A 165 -20.01 -7.68 8.90
C VAL A 165 -19.36 -6.35 9.27
N GLN A 166 -19.20 -6.09 10.55
CA GLN A 166 -18.69 -4.81 11.03
C GLN A 166 -17.42 -5.02 11.85
N LYS A 167 -16.51 -4.04 11.74
CA LYS A 167 -15.35 -3.86 12.63
C LYS A 167 -14.51 -5.12 12.81
N GLN A 168 -14.20 -5.79 11.71
CA GLN A 168 -13.29 -6.92 11.71
C GLN A 168 -11.87 -6.39 11.68
N HIS A 169 -11.11 -6.64 12.75
CA HIS A 169 -9.74 -6.21 12.85
C HIS A 169 -8.91 -6.79 11.69
N ILE A 170 -8.09 -5.94 11.07
CA ILE A 170 -7.18 -6.34 10.00
C ILE A 170 -5.77 -5.81 10.30
N GLU A 171 -4.77 -6.66 10.08
CA GLU A 171 -3.37 -6.28 10.27
C GLU A 171 -2.84 -5.61 9.00
N ILE A 172 -2.42 -4.34 9.13
CA ILE A 172 -1.75 -3.60 8.06
C ILE A 172 -0.30 -3.37 8.46
N GLN A 173 0.63 -3.90 7.71
CA GLN A 173 2.05 -3.79 8.00
C GLN A 173 2.65 -2.51 7.43
N LYS A 174 3.78 -2.07 7.97
CA LYS A 174 4.57 -1.01 7.33
C LYS A 174 5.14 -1.54 6.02
N GLN A 175 5.05 -0.75 4.97
CA GLN A 175 5.60 -1.12 3.67
C GLN A 175 7.12 -1.36 3.76
N PRO A 176 7.65 -2.44 3.15
CA PRO A 176 9.09 -2.67 3.07
C PRO A 176 9.82 -1.51 2.37
N LYS A 177 11.05 -1.24 2.80
CA LYS A 177 11.86 -0.13 2.27
C LYS A 177 12.04 -0.23 0.75
N ASP A 178 12.26 -1.44 0.26
CA ASP A 178 12.48 -1.83 -1.13
C ASP A 178 11.19 -1.99 -1.96
N SER A 179 10.00 -1.80 -1.37
CA SER A 179 8.75 -1.83 -2.14
C SER A 179 8.62 -0.62 -3.06
N HIS A 180 8.06 -0.81 -4.25
CA HIS A 180 7.87 0.29 -5.22
C HIS A 180 6.47 0.91 -5.20
N LEU A 181 5.51 0.34 -4.47
CA LEU A 181 4.15 0.87 -4.35
C LEU A 181 4.06 2.06 -3.38
N LYS A 182 4.89 3.08 -3.59
CA LYS A 182 5.02 4.23 -2.68
C LYS A 182 3.80 5.14 -2.75
N PHE A 183 3.57 5.90 -1.70
CA PHE A 183 2.57 6.96 -1.69
C PHE A 183 3.07 8.18 -0.90
N THR A 184 2.45 9.33 -1.16
CA THR A 184 2.69 10.58 -0.43
C THR A 184 1.37 11.31 -0.21
N ARG A 185 1.32 12.12 0.86
CA ARG A 185 0.17 12.95 1.22
C ARG A 185 0.64 14.40 1.32
N PHE A 186 -0.08 15.29 0.67
CA PHE A 186 0.28 16.72 0.60
C PHE A 186 -0.97 17.59 0.59
N ARG A 187 -0.77 18.89 0.84
CA ARG A 187 -1.83 19.90 0.77
C ARG A 187 -1.64 20.71 -0.50
N GLY A 188 -2.70 20.83 -1.30
CA GLY A 188 -2.68 21.71 -2.46
C GLY A 188 -2.82 23.18 -2.08
N LYS A 189 -2.46 24.08 -2.99
CA LYS A 189 -2.71 25.53 -2.92
C LYS A 189 -4.20 25.88 -2.83
N ASP A 190 -5.07 24.94 -3.19
CA ASP A 190 -6.51 25.03 -3.00
C ASP A 190 -6.95 24.61 -1.57
N GLU A 191 -5.99 24.45 -0.65
CA GLU A 191 -6.14 24.07 0.75
C GLU A 191 -6.68 22.66 1.00
N LYS A 192 -6.85 21.85 -0.07
CA LYS A 192 -7.36 20.48 0.03
C LYS A 192 -6.22 19.48 0.22
N MET A 193 -6.53 18.39 0.91
CA MET A 193 -5.58 17.30 1.12
C MET A 193 -5.67 16.29 -0.01
N TYR A 194 -4.53 15.86 -0.51
CA TYR A 194 -4.41 14.87 -1.57
C TYR A 194 -3.50 13.72 -1.16
N ILE A 195 -3.72 12.56 -1.76
CA ILE A 195 -2.88 11.37 -1.64
C ILE A 195 -2.51 10.94 -3.06
N LEU A 196 -1.22 10.86 -3.35
CA LEU A 196 -0.69 10.28 -4.59
C LEU A 196 -0.08 8.92 -4.25
N ALA A 197 -0.51 7.86 -4.95
CA ALA A 197 0.01 6.50 -4.74
C ALA A 197 0.39 5.84 -6.07
N LEU A 198 1.55 5.18 -6.11
CA LEU A 198 1.91 4.24 -7.16
C LEU A 198 1.17 2.92 -6.95
N ILE A 199 0.66 2.39 -8.05
CA ILE A 199 -0.26 1.24 -8.07
C ILE A 199 0.34 0.08 -8.85
N SER A 200 0.98 0.36 -9.97
CA SER A 200 1.55 -0.63 -10.85
C SER A 200 2.75 -0.05 -11.60
N PRO A 201 3.76 -0.85 -11.96
CA PRO A 201 3.95 -2.24 -11.56
C PRO A 201 4.24 -2.37 -10.06
N MET A 202 4.11 -3.58 -9.50
CA MET A 202 4.58 -3.83 -8.12
C MET A 202 6.10 -3.72 -7.99
N GLN A 203 6.79 -3.98 -9.10
CA GLN A 203 8.23 -3.83 -9.22
C GLN A 203 8.58 -3.18 -10.56
N HIS A 204 9.49 -2.23 -10.48
CA HIS A 204 10.08 -1.55 -11.61
C HIS A 204 11.41 -2.23 -11.90
N HIS A 205 11.83 -2.19 -13.16
CA HIS A 205 13.10 -2.78 -13.59
C HIS A 205 13.92 -1.80 -14.41
N ILE A 206 15.20 -2.10 -14.60
CA ILE A 206 16.07 -1.40 -15.55
C ILE A 206 15.46 -1.53 -16.96
N GLY A 207 15.46 -0.44 -17.71
CA GLY A 207 14.85 -0.32 -19.03
C GLY A 207 13.46 0.30 -18.96
N ARG A 208 12.68 0.05 -20.01
CA ARG A 208 11.36 0.64 -20.21
C ARG A 208 10.31 -0.06 -19.36
N ASN A 209 9.64 0.71 -18.50
CA ASN A 209 8.49 0.27 -17.72
C ASN A 209 7.25 0.92 -18.35
N ASP A 210 6.48 0.12 -19.08
CA ASP A 210 5.26 0.56 -19.73
C ASP A 210 4.08 0.59 -18.75
N ASN A 211 3.16 1.53 -18.94
CA ASN A 211 1.92 1.64 -18.16
C ASN A 211 2.15 1.65 -16.64
N VAL A 212 3.12 2.44 -16.16
CA VAL A 212 3.21 2.77 -14.75
C VAL A 212 1.93 3.50 -14.36
N ILE A 213 1.23 3.02 -13.34
CA ILE A 213 -0.06 3.53 -12.90
C ILE A 213 0.08 4.22 -11.55
N ALA A 214 -0.50 5.43 -11.46
CA ALA A 214 -0.65 6.16 -10.22
C ALA A 214 -2.12 6.54 -10.00
N GLY A 215 -2.53 6.66 -8.74
CA GLY A 215 -3.81 7.22 -8.33
C GLY A 215 -3.60 8.51 -7.54
N LEU A 216 -4.27 9.59 -7.98
CA LEU A 216 -4.40 10.81 -7.20
C LEU A 216 -5.79 10.86 -6.57
N PHE A 217 -5.84 10.93 -5.25
CA PHE A 217 -7.08 10.93 -4.47
C PHE A 217 -7.21 12.23 -3.69
N LYS A 218 -8.40 12.81 -3.71
CA LYS A 218 -8.73 14.03 -2.96
C LYS A 218 -9.46 13.63 -1.69
N ALA A 219 -8.95 14.04 -0.53
CA ALA A 219 -9.65 13.81 0.74
C ALA A 219 -10.76 14.85 0.91
N GLU A 220 -11.99 14.48 0.56
CA GLU A 220 -13.17 15.35 0.73
C GLU A 220 -13.71 15.32 2.16
N SER A 221 -13.50 14.20 2.85
CA SER A 221 -13.80 14.05 4.26
C SER A 221 -12.85 13.03 4.89
N MET A 222 -13.04 12.73 6.17
CA MET A 222 -12.29 11.66 6.85
C MET A 222 -12.62 10.27 6.31
N THR A 223 -13.68 10.10 5.49
CA THR A 223 -14.11 8.81 4.96
C THR A 223 -14.31 8.78 3.44
N SER A 224 -14.18 9.92 2.76
CA SER A 224 -14.40 10.05 1.31
C SER A 224 -13.12 10.52 0.62
N PHE A 225 -12.66 9.71 -0.34
CA PHE A 225 -11.40 9.90 -1.05
C PHE A 225 -11.56 9.62 -2.56
N PRO A 226 -12.41 10.37 -3.28
CA PRO A 226 -12.58 10.17 -4.71
C PRO A 226 -11.28 10.39 -5.49
N LEU A 227 -11.18 9.73 -6.64
CA LEU A 227 -10.13 10.00 -7.62
C LEU A 227 -10.25 11.44 -8.14
N ALA A 228 -9.11 12.13 -8.20
CA ALA A 228 -8.97 13.46 -8.77
C ALA A 228 -8.72 13.32 -10.29
N LYS A 229 -9.79 12.99 -11.03
CA LYS A 229 -9.71 12.56 -12.44
C LYS A 229 -9.23 13.64 -13.41
N ASP A 230 -9.54 14.90 -13.14
CA ASP A 230 -9.28 16.02 -14.06
C ASP A 230 -7.90 16.66 -13.86
N PHE A 231 -6.99 15.96 -13.19
CA PHE A 231 -5.62 16.42 -12.92
C PHE A 231 -4.63 15.75 -13.85
N SER A 232 -3.55 16.47 -14.18
CA SER A 232 -2.35 15.91 -14.82
C SER A 232 -1.22 15.88 -13.81
N LEU A 233 -0.40 14.83 -13.83
CA LEU A 233 0.77 14.73 -12.96
C LEU A 233 2.01 14.84 -13.84
N LEU A 234 2.64 16.01 -13.82
CA LEU A 234 3.90 16.24 -14.52
C LEU A 234 4.99 15.50 -13.75
N LEU A 235 5.86 14.80 -14.47
CA LEU A 235 6.89 13.95 -13.89
C LEU A 235 8.28 14.50 -14.21
N ASP A 236 9.19 14.39 -13.25
CA ASP A 236 10.62 14.47 -13.48
C ASP A 236 11.31 13.35 -12.68
N PRO A 237 11.59 12.19 -13.32
CA PRO A 237 12.27 11.08 -12.69
C PRO A 237 13.79 11.26 -12.83
N ARG A 238 14.52 11.23 -11.72
CA ARG A 238 15.98 11.39 -11.75
C ARG A 238 16.67 10.60 -10.66
N MET A 239 17.92 10.23 -10.91
CA MET A 239 18.85 9.81 -9.86
C MET A 239 19.46 11.07 -9.25
N PRO A 240 19.14 11.42 -7.99
CA PRO A 240 19.64 12.65 -7.38
C PRO A 240 21.13 12.57 -7.07
N GLY A 241 21.77 13.72 -6.94
CA GLY A 241 23.17 13.83 -6.50
C GLY A 241 24.12 14.34 -7.58
N ALA A 242 25.20 14.98 -7.14
CA ALA A 242 26.19 15.63 -8.00
C ALA A 242 27.04 14.62 -8.80
N ASP A 243 27.26 13.43 -8.24
CA ASP A 243 27.94 12.31 -8.88
C ASP A 243 27.12 11.74 -10.05
N MET A 244 25.79 11.74 -9.92
CA MET A 244 24.86 11.35 -10.97
C MET A 244 24.43 12.51 -11.87
N GLN A 245 24.82 13.75 -11.54
CA GLN A 245 24.42 14.96 -12.25
C GLN A 245 22.89 15.10 -12.46
N ASN A 246 22.06 14.63 -11.52
CA ASN A 246 20.60 14.50 -11.69
C ASN A 246 20.22 13.70 -12.95
N HIS A 247 20.90 12.58 -13.17
CA HIS A 247 20.70 11.72 -14.33
C HIS A 247 19.23 11.37 -14.52
N SER A 248 18.72 11.58 -15.73
CA SER A 248 17.36 11.25 -16.13
C SER A 248 17.38 10.55 -17.49
N THR A 249 16.21 10.11 -17.92
CA THR A 249 15.99 9.22 -19.06
C THR A 249 14.68 9.58 -19.72
N PRO A 250 14.34 9.03 -20.91
CA PRO A 250 13.03 9.28 -21.50
C PRO A 250 11.87 8.82 -20.60
N PHE A 251 10.88 9.68 -20.41
CA PHE A 251 9.66 9.42 -19.66
C PHE A 251 8.48 10.17 -20.28
N ASP A 252 7.26 9.76 -19.92
CA ASP A 252 6.03 10.49 -20.17
C ASP A 252 5.49 11.10 -18.87
N ASP A 253 4.82 12.25 -18.95
CA ASP A 253 3.94 12.70 -17.87
C ASP A 253 2.79 11.71 -17.65
N PHE A 254 2.31 11.63 -16.41
CA PHE A 254 1.16 10.79 -16.05
C PHE A 254 -0.14 11.41 -16.57
N LYS A 255 -0.79 10.70 -17.49
CA LYS A 255 -2.03 11.13 -18.14
C LYS A 255 -3.24 10.40 -17.55
N ALA A 256 -4.28 11.17 -17.23
CA ALA A 256 -5.55 10.63 -16.77
C ALA A 256 -6.16 9.63 -17.76
N GLN A 257 -6.75 8.57 -17.22
CA GLN A 257 -7.39 7.47 -17.94
C GLN A 257 -8.91 7.47 -17.67
N PRO A 258 -9.73 6.80 -18.50
CA PRO A 258 -11.19 6.76 -18.30
C PRO A 258 -11.64 6.18 -16.95
N ASP A 259 -10.84 5.30 -16.34
CA ASP A 259 -11.08 4.74 -15.01
C ASP A 259 -10.74 5.73 -13.86
N GLY A 260 -10.11 6.86 -14.19
CA GLY A 260 -9.71 7.92 -13.28
C GLY A 260 -8.29 7.81 -12.72
N PHE A 261 -7.56 6.73 -13.03
CA PHE A 261 -6.14 6.62 -12.71
C PHE A 261 -5.28 7.32 -13.76
N HIS A 262 -3.98 7.43 -13.49
CA HIS A 262 -3.03 8.05 -14.39
C HIS A 262 -1.99 7.04 -14.86
N LYS A 263 -1.63 7.09 -16.15
CA LYS A 263 -0.63 6.20 -16.75
C LYS A 263 0.53 7.00 -17.35
N ALA A 264 1.75 6.49 -17.18
CA ALA A 264 2.97 6.98 -17.80
C ALA A 264 3.86 5.82 -18.24
N ASN A 265 4.78 6.07 -19.17
CA ASN A 265 5.92 5.19 -19.42
C ASN A 265 7.15 5.82 -18.81
N ILE A 266 7.94 5.02 -18.07
CA ILE A 266 9.16 5.50 -17.43
C ILE A 266 10.29 4.55 -17.81
N ASN A 267 11.38 5.09 -18.37
CA ASN A 267 12.59 4.32 -18.60
C ASN A 267 13.57 4.54 -17.45
N TYR A 268 14.13 3.49 -16.86
CA TYR A 268 15.24 3.61 -15.89
C TYR A 268 16.51 3.05 -16.52
N SER A 269 17.51 3.87 -16.81
CA SER A 269 18.70 3.40 -17.54
C SER A 269 19.62 2.50 -16.71
N MET A 270 19.50 2.53 -15.38
CA MET A 270 20.34 1.78 -14.46
C MET A 270 19.62 1.55 -13.13
N SER A 271 20.14 0.59 -12.37
CA SER A 271 19.71 0.32 -11.00
C SER A 271 20.07 1.48 -10.07
N GLY A 272 19.48 1.44 -8.87
CA GLY A 272 19.78 2.37 -7.80
C GLY A 272 18.59 3.26 -7.48
N HIS A 273 18.89 4.34 -6.78
CA HIS A 273 17.91 5.23 -6.22
C HIS A 273 17.41 6.23 -7.27
N TRP A 274 16.09 6.26 -7.48
CA TRP A 274 15.41 7.23 -8.31
C TRP A 274 14.38 8.02 -7.47
N GLU A 275 14.38 9.33 -7.65
CA GLU A 275 13.34 10.24 -7.17
C GLU A 275 12.38 10.54 -8.32
N LEU A 276 11.10 10.27 -8.09
CA LEU A 276 10.01 10.66 -8.97
C LEU A 276 9.44 11.97 -8.45
N ASN A 277 9.84 13.09 -9.07
CA ASN A 277 9.36 14.41 -8.69
C ASN A 277 8.08 14.73 -9.46
N PHE A 278 7.08 15.25 -8.77
CA PHE A 278 5.78 15.56 -9.36
C PHE A 278 5.44 17.03 -9.26
N GLN A 279 4.74 17.54 -10.28
CA GLN A 279 3.91 18.73 -10.17
C GLN A 279 2.46 18.37 -10.54
N ILE A 280 1.53 18.77 -9.69
CA ILE A 280 0.12 18.41 -9.81
C ILE A 280 -0.63 19.58 -10.43
N LYS A 281 -1.13 19.37 -11.65
CA LYS A 281 -1.78 20.39 -12.47
C LYS A 281 -3.28 20.13 -12.53
N ASN A 282 -4.10 21.11 -12.18
CA ASN A 282 -5.56 21.02 -12.29
C ASN A 282 -6.04 21.14 -13.75
N ALA A 283 -7.35 21.07 -13.96
CA ALA A 283 -7.98 21.15 -15.28
C ALA A 283 -7.76 22.51 -15.97
N GLU A 284 -7.66 23.58 -15.19
CA GLU A 284 -7.38 24.95 -15.64
C GLU A 284 -5.91 25.15 -16.04
N GLY A 285 -5.05 24.18 -15.71
CA GLY A 285 -3.64 24.18 -16.03
C GLY A 285 -2.75 24.86 -14.99
N GLU A 286 -3.26 25.08 -13.79
CA GLU A 286 -2.53 25.64 -12.66
C GLU A 286 -1.85 24.54 -11.85
N ILE A 287 -0.61 24.78 -11.43
CA ILE A 287 0.12 23.88 -10.52
C ILE A 287 -0.40 24.11 -9.10
N ILE A 288 -1.15 23.14 -8.58
CA ILE A 288 -1.71 23.16 -7.23
C ILE A 288 -0.77 22.60 -6.17
N ALA A 289 0.22 21.78 -6.54
CA ALA A 289 1.22 21.23 -5.62
C ALA A 289 2.46 20.76 -6.38
N GLY A 290 3.58 20.64 -5.67
CA GLY A 290 4.86 20.23 -6.25
C GLY A 290 5.65 21.42 -6.81
N THR A 291 6.97 21.31 -6.74
CA THR A 291 7.91 22.36 -7.15
C THR A 291 8.68 21.91 -8.38
N GLU A 292 8.95 22.85 -9.29
CA GLU A 292 9.82 22.57 -10.43
C GLU A 292 11.23 22.33 -9.91
N VAL A 293 11.84 21.24 -10.36
CA VAL A 293 13.22 20.87 -10.03
C VAL A 293 14.15 21.38 -11.14
N PRO A 294 15.38 21.85 -10.83
CA PRO A 294 16.28 22.38 -11.85
C PRO A 294 16.57 21.36 -12.94
N LYS A 295 16.34 21.74 -14.20
CA LYS A 295 16.65 20.90 -15.39
C LYS A 295 18.13 20.85 -15.72
N THR A 296 18.86 21.87 -15.30
CA THR A 296 20.31 21.98 -15.50
C THR A 296 20.93 22.43 -14.16
N PRO A 297 21.06 21.50 -13.20
CA PRO A 297 21.67 21.81 -11.90
C PRO A 297 23.11 22.29 -12.08
N LYS A 298 23.47 23.35 -11.35
CA LYS A 298 24.81 23.97 -11.40
C LYS A 298 25.49 24.01 -10.04
N THR A 299 24.72 24.02 -8.97
CA THR A 299 25.23 23.98 -7.59
C THR A 299 24.95 22.65 -6.93
N LYS A 300 25.62 22.40 -5.80
CA LYS A 300 25.36 21.22 -4.98
C LYS A 300 23.90 21.18 -4.52
N GLU A 301 23.34 22.32 -4.11
CA GLU A 301 21.94 22.42 -3.71
C GLU A 301 20.98 22.05 -4.85
N ASP A 302 21.29 22.43 -6.09
CA ASP A 302 20.47 22.06 -7.25
C ASP A 302 20.43 20.53 -7.46
N PHE A 303 21.53 19.83 -7.18
CA PHE A 303 21.60 18.36 -7.27
C PHE A 303 20.83 17.64 -6.17
N ASP A 304 20.66 18.28 -5.02
CA ASP A 304 19.94 17.71 -3.88
C ASP A 304 18.45 18.13 -3.85
N THR A 305 18.02 18.97 -4.81
CA THR A 305 16.64 19.48 -4.85
C THR A 305 15.65 18.40 -5.25
N VAL A 306 14.62 18.22 -4.41
CA VAL A 306 13.45 17.36 -4.68
C VAL A 306 12.18 18.18 -4.68
N SER A 307 11.18 17.75 -5.45
CA SER A 307 9.86 18.38 -5.42
C SER A 307 9.20 18.19 -4.05
N GLU A 308 8.39 19.15 -3.61
CA GLU A 308 7.52 18.98 -2.44
C GLU A 308 6.67 17.68 -2.54
N VAL A 309 6.25 17.34 -3.75
CA VAL A 309 5.56 16.09 -4.06
C VAL A 309 6.53 15.18 -4.79
N HIS A 310 7.13 14.23 -4.08
CA HIS A 310 8.03 13.24 -4.65
C HIS A 310 7.77 11.84 -4.09
N LEU A 311 8.19 10.83 -4.84
CA LEU A 311 8.21 9.43 -4.42
C LEU A 311 9.56 8.80 -4.74
N ARG A 312 10.09 8.03 -3.79
CA ARG A 312 11.37 7.34 -3.93
C ARG A 312 11.20 5.88 -4.33
N VAL A 313 11.80 5.47 -5.44
CA VAL A 313 11.85 4.07 -5.88
C VAL A 313 13.31 3.62 -6.04
N ASP A 314 13.62 2.39 -5.61
CA ASP A 314 14.96 1.82 -5.71
C ASP A 314 14.94 0.71 -6.77
N ILE A 315 15.47 0.98 -7.96
CA ILE A 315 15.47 0.02 -9.06
C ILE A 315 16.52 -1.07 -8.79
N PRO A 316 16.15 -2.35 -8.74
CA PRO A 316 17.09 -3.43 -8.46
C PRO A 316 18.10 -3.61 -9.61
N GLU A 317 19.29 -4.13 -9.29
CA GLU A 317 20.20 -4.66 -10.31
C GLU A 317 19.48 -5.74 -11.12
N GLY A 318 19.59 -5.66 -12.45
CA GLY A 318 19.06 -6.70 -13.33
C GLY A 318 19.80 -8.01 -13.05
N LYS A 319 19.06 -9.10 -12.86
CA LYS A 319 19.61 -10.45 -12.93
C LYS A 319 19.79 -10.85 -14.39
#